data_AF-A0A948DZJ4-F1
#
_entry.id   AF-A0A948DZJ4-F1
#
_cell.length_a   1.000
_cell.length_b   1.000
_cell.length_c   1.000
_cell.angle_alpha   90.00
_cell.angle_beta   90.00
_cell.angle_gamma   90.00
#
_symmetry.space_group_name_H-M   'P 1'
#
loop_
_entity.id
_entity.type
_entity.pdbx_description
1 polymer ?
#
loop_
_entity_poly.entity_id
_entity_poly.type
_entity_poly.pdbx_seq_one_letter_code
_entity_poly.pdbx_strand_id
1 'polypeptide(L)'
;MIGYSELLERLKAIKEMGFIKTHRAGNTGIGKTLEDLLGITENNIPGPNATMIELKSARRDMGSMLTLFTKSPLPPRANSILLDRFGYESSRGNERKD
;
A
#
# COMPACT_ATOMS: atom_id res chain seq x y z
N MET A 1 -11.97 8.44 -14.78
CA MET A 1 -11.68 7.67 -13.55
C MET A 1 -12.41 6.34 -13.67
N ILE A 2 -11.75 5.22 -13.36
CA ILE A 2 -12.29 3.87 -13.62
C ILE A 2 -13.57 3.68 -12.79
N GLY A 3 -14.67 3.29 -13.43
CA GLY A 3 -15.95 2.98 -12.76
C GLY A 3 -15.98 1.54 -12.21
N TYR A 4 -16.98 1.21 -11.38
CA TYR A 4 -17.12 -0.12 -10.77
C TYR A 4 -17.10 -1.27 -11.80
N SER A 5 -17.96 -1.21 -12.83
CA SER A 5 -18.06 -2.27 -13.83
C SER A 5 -16.76 -2.43 -14.62
N GLU A 6 -16.13 -1.32 -14.98
CA GLU A 6 -14.84 -1.32 -15.69
C GLU A 6 -13.73 -1.92 -14.82
N LEU A 7 -13.68 -1.56 -13.53
CA LEU A 7 -12.73 -2.12 -12.57
C LEU A 7 -12.89 -3.64 -12.45
N LEU A 8 -14.14 -4.13 -12.37
CA LEU A 8 -14.43 -5.55 -12.27
C LEU A 8 -13.95 -6.32 -13.51
N GLU A 9 -14.19 -5.80 -14.71
CA GLU A 9 -13.74 -6.44 -15.95
C GLU A 9 -12.21 -6.46 -16.06
N ARG A 10 -11.54 -5.37 -15.67
CA ARG A 10 -10.07 -5.33 -15.63
C ARG A 10 -9.49 -6.33 -14.62
N LEU A 11 -10.10 -6.46 -13.44
CA LEU A 11 -9.67 -7.44 -12.42
C LEU A 11 -9.84 -8.88 -12.90
N LYS A 12 -10.94 -9.18 -13.61
CA LYS A 12 -11.12 -10.49 -14.25
C LYS A 12 -10.04 -10.75 -15.32
N ALA A 13 -9.76 -9.76 -16.16
CA ALA A 13 -8.70 -9.89 -17.17
C ALA A 13 -7.32 -10.15 -16.53
N ILE A 14 -6.98 -9.46 -15.43
CA ILE A 14 -5.75 -9.68 -14.67
C ILE A 14 -5.69 -11.11 -14.11
N LYS A 15 -6.80 -11.65 -13.62
CA LYS A 15 -6.87 -13.03 -13.12
C LYS A 15 -6.49 -14.05 -14.21
N GLU A 16 -6.96 -13.85 -15.44
CA GLU A 16 -6.67 -14.75 -16.57
C GLU A 16 -5.21 -14.70 -17.04
N MET A 17 -4.44 -13.67 -16.65
CA MET A 17 -3.00 -13.58 -16.94
C MET A 17 -2.15 -14.55 -16.09
N GLY A 18 -2.72 -15.14 -15.03
CA GLY A 18 -1.99 -16.05 -14.13
C GLY A 18 -0.95 -15.34 -13.25
N PHE A 19 0.21 -15.97 -13.06
CA PHE A 19 1.26 -15.42 -12.21
C PHE A 19 2.03 -14.30 -12.91
N ILE A 20 2.01 -13.11 -12.30
CA ILE A 20 2.67 -11.91 -12.81
C ILE A 20 3.90 -11.62 -11.96
N LYS A 21 5.02 -11.32 -12.61
CA LYS A 21 6.25 -10.88 -11.94
C LYS A 21 6.02 -9.53 -11.27
N THR A 22 6.45 -9.39 -10.02
CA THR A 22 6.30 -8.12 -9.28
C THR A 22 6.99 -6.96 -9.99
N HIS A 23 6.33 -5.80 -10.01
CA HIS A 23 6.90 -4.56 -10.58
C HIS A 23 7.81 -3.81 -9.59
N ARG A 24 7.75 -4.16 -8.30
CA ARG A 24 8.59 -3.58 -7.24
C ARG A 24 9.04 -4.66 -6.26
N ALA A 25 10.27 -4.57 -5.78
CA ALA A 25 10.77 -5.44 -4.72
C ALA A 25 10.15 -5.10 -3.35
N GLY A 26 9.97 -6.11 -2.50
CA GLY A 26 9.45 -5.93 -1.13
C GLY A 26 7.93 -5.99 -1.01
N ASN A 27 7.44 -5.73 0.21
CA ASN A 27 6.05 -5.98 0.59
C ASN A 27 5.02 -5.14 -0.18
N THR A 28 5.39 -3.93 -0.58
CA THR A 28 4.52 -3.02 -1.35
C THR A 28 4.37 -3.43 -2.81
N GLY A 29 5.13 -4.44 -3.27
CA GLY A 29 5.10 -4.92 -4.65
C GLY A 29 3.73 -5.43 -5.10
N ILE A 30 2.94 -6.06 -4.22
CA ILE A 30 1.62 -6.58 -4.58
C ILE A 30 0.64 -5.46 -4.96
N GLY A 31 0.58 -4.38 -4.17
CA GLY A 31 -0.26 -3.22 -4.45
C GLY A 31 0.22 -2.47 -5.68
N LYS A 32 1.54 -2.21 -5.74
CA LYS A 32 2.14 -1.50 -6.87
C LYS A 32 1.92 -2.23 -8.20
N THR A 33 2.09 -3.55 -8.22
CA THR A 33 1.87 -4.36 -9.43
C THR A 33 0.41 -4.27 -9.87
N LEU A 34 -0.54 -4.35 -8.94
CA LEU A 34 -1.96 -4.24 -9.26
C LEU A 34 -2.35 -2.86 -9.79
N GLU A 35 -1.84 -1.79 -9.18
CA GLU A 35 -2.06 -0.42 -9.65
C GLU A 35 -1.55 -0.22 -11.08
N ASP A 36 -0.33 -0.69 -11.37
CA ASP A 36 0.27 -0.59 -12.70
C ASP A 36 -0.56 -1.36 -13.75
N LEU A 37 -1.02 -2.57 -13.43
CA LEU A 37 -1.86 -3.38 -14.32
C LEU A 37 -3.23 -2.73 -14.60
N LEU A 38 -3.74 -1.97 -13.64
CA LEU A 38 -4.99 -1.21 -13.79
C LEU A 38 -4.77 0.17 -14.44
N GLY A 39 -3.52 0.59 -14.69
CA GLY A 39 -3.19 1.92 -15.22
C GLY A 39 -3.40 3.04 -14.20
N ILE A 40 -3.33 2.73 -12.90
CA ILE A 40 -3.48 3.68 -11.80
C ILE A 40 -2.08 4.22 -11.45
N THR A 41 -1.92 5.54 -11.52
CA THR A 41 -0.66 6.18 -11.13
C THR A 41 -0.57 6.29 -9.60
N GLU A 42 0.50 5.72 -9.03
CA GLU A 42 0.81 5.81 -7.60
C GLU A 42 0.89 7.28 -7.16
N ASN A 43 0.23 7.63 -6.06
CA ASN A 43 0.21 8.98 -5.52
C ASN A 43 0.00 8.97 -4.00
N ASN A 44 0.16 10.13 -3.37
CA ASN A 44 0.13 10.29 -1.91
C ASN A 44 -1.14 11.06 -1.45
N ILE A 45 -2.12 11.19 -2.34
CA ILE A 45 -3.33 11.98 -2.08
C ILE A 45 -4.27 11.10 -1.24
N PRO A 46 -4.85 11.62 -0.13
CA PRO A 46 -5.82 10.88 0.68
C PRO A 46 -7.19 10.87 -0.02
N GLY A 47 -7.26 10.20 -1.18
CA GLY A 47 -8.45 10.03 -1.99
C GLY A 47 -8.49 8.63 -2.62
N PRO A 48 -9.64 8.23 -3.19
CA PRO A 48 -9.82 6.88 -3.73
C PRO A 48 -9.02 6.65 -5.02
N ASN A 49 -8.62 5.40 -5.26
CA ASN A 49 -7.89 5.02 -6.49
C ASN A 49 -8.77 5.01 -7.75
N ALA A 50 -10.07 4.77 -7.60
CA ALA A 50 -11.08 4.72 -8.67
C ALA A 50 -12.32 5.54 -8.27
N THR A 51 -13.34 5.60 -9.12
CA THR A 51 -14.53 6.44 -8.91
C THR A 51 -15.25 6.01 -7.63
N MET A 52 -14.97 6.70 -6.52
CA MET A 52 -15.46 6.40 -5.17
C MET A 52 -15.07 5.01 -4.63
N ILE A 53 -14.01 4.40 -5.18
CA ILE A 53 -13.57 3.04 -4.80
C ILE A 53 -12.09 3.07 -4.43
N GLU A 54 -11.80 2.59 -3.22
CA GLU A 54 -10.44 2.34 -2.75
C GLU A 54 -10.02 0.90 -3.09
N LEU A 55 -8.80 0.73 -3.61
CA LEU A 55 -8.26 -0.57 -3.98
C LEU A 55 -7.26 -1.04 -2.94
N LYS A 56 -7.43 -2.26 -2.43
CA LYS A 56 -6.46 -2.91 -1.53
C LYS A 56 -6.12 -4.30 -2.02
N SER A 57 -4.85 -4.67 -1.94
CA SER A 57 -4.35 -6.00 -2.31
C SER A 57 -3.68 -6.68 -1.12
N ALA A 58 -3.96 -7.96 -0.91
CA ALA A 58 -3.34 -8.78 0.12
C ALA A 58 -3.07 -10.20 -0.41
N ARG A 59 -2.10 -10.90 0.19
CA ARG A 59 -1.86 -12.31 -0.08
C ARG A 59 -2.80 -13.14 0.82
N ARG A 60 -3.53 -14.09 0.25
CA ARG A 60 -4.64 -14.82 0.90
C ARG A 60 -4.25 -15.46 2.25
N ASP A 61 -3.10 -16.12 2.29
CA ASP A 61 -2.71 -16.95 3.43
C ASP A 61 -1.70 -16.24 4.35
N MET A 62 -1.72 -14.90 4.37
CA MET A 62 -0.89 -14.09 5.28
C MET A 62 -1.67 -13.67 6.53
N GLY A 63 -1.07 -13.89 7.71
CA GLY A 63 -1.63 -13.44 8.99
C GLY A 63 -1.48 -11.94 9.28
N SER A 64 -0.92 -11.15 8.35
CA SER A 64 -0.75 -9.71 8.50
C SER A 64 -2.08 -8.97 8.37
N MET A 65 -2.26 -7.93 9.18
CA MET A 65 -3.43 -7.04 9.09
C MET A 65 -3.52 -6.33 7.73
N LEU A 66 -4.75 -6.08 7.28
CA LEU A 66 -5.02 -5.20 6.15
C LEU A 66 -4.95 -3.73 6.58
N THR A 67 -4.00 -2.96 6.02
CA THR A 67 -3.90 -1.53 6.30
C THR A 67 -5.00 -0.77 5.55
N LEU A 68 -5.93 -0.15 6.27
CA LEU A 68 -7.00 0.66 5.68
C LEU A 68 -6.48 2.03 5.23
N PHE A 69 -5.93 2.80 6.18
CA PHE A 69 -5.31 4.09 5.94
C PHE A 69 -4.27 4.38 7.03
N THR A 70 -3.45 5.41 6.84
CA THR A 70 -2.54 5.92 7.86
C THR A 70 -2.95 7.34 8.22
N LYS A 71 -2.87 7.69 9.51
CA LYS A 71 -3.19 9.03 9.99
C LYS A 71 -2.22 9.42 11.08
N SER A 72 -1.52 10.53 10.87
CA SER A 72 -0.67 11.09 11.93
C SER A 72 -1.53 11.68 13.06
N PRO A 73 -1.16 11.43 14.33
CA PRO A 73 -1.83 11.99 15.49
C PRO A 73 -1.64 13.50 15.58
N LEU A 74 -2.51 14.15 16.36
CA LEU A 74 -2.33 15.52 16.82
C LEU A 74 -1.74 15.49 18.25
N PRO A 75 -0.86 16.43 18.63
CA PRO A 75 -0.31 17.51 17.79
C PRO A 75 0.74 17.01 16.78
N PRO A 76 1.14 17.84 15.79
CA PRO A 76 2.22 17.50 14.87
C PRO A 76 3.49 17.03 15.61
N ARG A 77 4.27 16.16 14.95
CA ARG A 77 5.50 15.54 15.48
C ARG A 77 5.32 14.52 16.61
N ALA A 78 4.10 14.19 17.02
CA ALA A 78 3.87 13.15 18.02
C ALA A 78 4.54 11.80 17.65
N ASN A 79 4.51 11.38 16.37
CA ASN A 79 5.23 10.18 15.94
C ASN A 79 6.76 10.26 16.17
N SER A 80 7.38 11.42 15.95
CA SER A 80 8.82 11.61 16.21
C SER A 80 9.12 11.54 17.70
N ILE A 81 8.28 12.15 18.55
CA ILE A 81 8.44 12.10 20.00
C ILE A 81 8.32 10.66 20.51
N LEU A 82 7.39 9.88 19.97
CA LEU A 82 7.23 8.47 20.31
C LEU A 82 8.47 7.66 19.91
N LEU A 83 9.01 7.87 18.70
CA LEU A 83 10.23 7.20 18.24
C LEU A 83 11.45 7.58 19.10
N ASP A 84 11.63 8.84 19.44
CA ASP A 84 12.76 9.30 20.25
C ASP A 84 12.73 8.68 21.65
N ARG A 85 11.53 8.57 22.24
CA ARG A 85 11.33 8.07 23.61
C ARG A 85 11.31 6.54 23.72
N PHE A 86 10.75 5.85 22.73
CA PHE A 86 10.46 4.42 22.81
C PHE A 86 11.13 3.57 21.72
N GLY A 87 11.72 4.18 20.70
CA GLY A 87 12.42 3.48 19.63
C GLY A 87 13.73 2.83 20.09
N TYR A 88 14.11 1.78 19.39
CA TYR A 88 15.33 1.00 19.64
C TYR A 88 16.36 1.25 18.54
N GLU A 89 17.64 1.00 18.82
CA GLU A 89 18.70 1.19 17.82
C GLU A 89 18.45 0.30 16.59
N SER A 90 18.50 0.92 15.41
CA SER A 90 18.28 0.20 14.17
C SER A 90 19.43 -0.76 13.91
N SER A 91 19.08 -2.00 13.56
CA SER A 91 20.02 -3.04 13.12
C SER A 91 20.81 -2.67 11.85
N ARG A 92 20.44 -1.56 11.19
CA ARG A 92 21.07 -1.04 9.98
C ARG A 92 22.36 -0.23 10.24
N GLY A 93 22.75 -0.04 11.50
CA GLY A 93 24.04 0.59 11.85
C GLY A 93 24.19 2.06 11.42
N ASN A 94 23.07 2.77 11.28
CA ASN A 94 23.02 4.14 10.75
C ASN A 94 22.59 5.18 11.80
N GLU A 95 22.78 4.88 13.09
CA GLU A 95 22.41 5.72 14.24
C GLU A 95 20.91 6.12 14.31
N ARG A 96 20.05 5.49 13.50
CA ARG A 96 18.61 5.71 13.54
C ARG A 96 17.94 4.79 14.55
N LYS A 97 16.78 5.21 15.04
CA LYS A 97 15.87 4.38 15.82
C LYS A 97 14.80 3.78 14.92
N ASP A 98 14.39 2.55 15.24
CA ASP A 98 13.22 1.85 14.71
C ASP A 98 12.09 1.80 15.75
#